data_AF-A0A2V6D1Z5-F1
#
_entry.id   AF-A0A2V6D1Z5-F1
#
_cell.length_a   1.000
_cell.length_b   1.000
_cell.length_c   1.000
_cell.angle_alpha   90.00
_cell.angle_beta   90.00
_cell.angle_gamma   90.00
#
_symmetry.space_group_name_H-M   'P 1'
#
loop_
_entity.id
_entity.type
_entity.pdbx_description
1 polymer ?
#
loop_
_entity_poly.entity_id
_entity_poly.type
_entity_poly.pdbx_seq_one_letter_code
_entity_poly.pdbx_strand_id
1 'polypeptide(L)'
;MNTKLHLIKIISRIALGLVWFYEGLVPKILFPRADEIGLIRASHLVWRTPEFTLQVLGLAQMVVGLWLLIGIAERTAVFLATAWMSVLIVLVASGNPSML
;
A
#
# COMPACT_ATOMS: atom_id res chain seq x y z
N MET A 1 15.44 -26.59 11.38
CA MET A 1 14.68 -25.95 10.29
C MET A 1 15.55 -24.83 9.72
N ASN A 2 16.00 -24.99 8.47
CA ASN A 2 17.12 -24.28 7.83
C ASN A 2 17.19 -22.76 8.13
N THR A 3 18.20 -22.33 8.89
CA THR A 3 18.47 -20.93 9.28
C THR A 3 18.44 -19.96 8.08
N LYS A 4 18.88 -20.44 6.91
CA LYS A 4 18.86 -19.67 5.64
C LYS A 4 17.45 -19.32 5.18
N LEU A 5 16.49 -20.25 5.27
CA LEU A 5 15.09 -20.02 4.91
C LEU A 5 14.41 -19.01 5.84
N HIS A 6 14.75 -19.07 7.14
CA HIS A 6 14.23 -18.12 8.11
C HIS A 6 14.76 -16.70 7.86
N LEU A 7 16.04 -16.57 7.51
CA LEU A 7 16.66 -15.28 7.17
C LEU A 7 16.03 -14.65 5.91
N ILE A 8 15.86 -15.44 4.84
CA ILE A 8 15.22 -14.97 3.59
C ILE A 8 13.81 -14.46 3.89
N LYS A 9 13.04 -15.22 4.67
CA LYS A 9 11.69 -14.84 5.08
C LYS A 9 11.68 -13.49 5.82
N ILE A 10 12.58 -13.30 6.79
CA ILE A 10 12.68 -12.04 7.53
C ILE A 10 13.06 -10.88 6.61
N ILE A 11 14.06 -11.06 5.75
CA ILE A 11 14.52 -10.01 4.82
C ILE A 11 13.41 -9.63 3.84
N SER A 12 12.73 -10.60 3.24
CA SER A 12 11.60 -10.35 2.33
C SER A 12 10.47 -9.60 3.02
N ARG A 13 10.16 -9.94 4.28
CA ARG A 13 9.14 -9.24 5.07
C ARG A 13 9.54 -7.81 5.40
N ILE A 14 10.79 -7.59 5.81
CA ILE A 14 11.31 -6.26 6.10
C ILE A 14 11.30 -5.40 4.84
N ALA A 15 11.76 -5.94 3.71
CA ALA A 15 11.74 -5.25 2.42
C ALA A 15 10.30 -4.88 2.03
N LEU A 16 9.35 -5.82 2.14
CA LEU A 16 7.95 -5.56 1.82
C LEU A 16 7.34 -4.48 2.74
N GLY A 17 7.62 -4.55 4.04
CA GLY A 17 7.16 -3.55 5.01
C GLY A 17 7.74 -2.16 4.75
N LEU A 18 9.03 -2.07 4.39
CA LEU A 18 9.68 -0.81 4.00
C LEU A 18 9.08 -0.23 2.71
N VAL A 19 8.84 -1.05 1.69
CA VAL A 19 8.19 -0.60 0.45
C VAL A 19 6.79 -0.08 0.76
N TRP A 20 5.98 -0.83 1.51
CA TRP A 20 4.65 -0.40 1.91
C TRP A 20 4.64 0.90 2.72
N PHE A 21 5.60 1.05 3.62
CA PHE A 21 5.75 2.27 4.41
C PHE A 21 6.17 3.45 3.53
N TYR A 22 7.12 3.25 2.62
CA TYR A 22 7.58 4.27 1.68
C TYR A 22 6.46 4.71 0.73
N GLU A 23 5.75 3.77 0.13
CA GLU A 23 4.61 4.04 -0.76
C GLU A 23 3.42 4.67 -0.01
N GLY A 24 3.23 4.36 1.27
CA GLY A 24 2.22 5.01 2.09
C GLY A 24 2.58 6.44 2.49
N LEU A 25 3.87 6.70 2.73
CA LEU A 25 4.35 7.96 3.29
C LEU A 25 4.73 8.97 2.20
N VAL A 26 5.53 8.57 1.22
CA VAL A 26 6.16 9.50 0.26
C VAL A 26 5.18 9.98 -0.81
N PRO A 27 4.59 9.10 -1.65
CA PRO A 27 3.71 9.57 -2.70
C PRO A 27 2.34 10.01 -2.17
N LYS A 28 1.85 9.45 -1.05
CA LYS A 28 0.48 9.72 -0.58
C LYS A 28 0.34 10.81 0.48
N ILE A 29 1.37 11.04 1.32
CA ILE A 29 1.31 12.03 2.41
C ILE A 29 2.26 13.20 2.14
N LEU A 30 3.52 12.94 1.81
CA LEU A 30 4.54 13.98 1.63
C LEU A 30 4.47 14.66 0.26
N PHE A 31 4.22 13.91 -0.82
CA PHE A 31 4.16 14.43 -2.19
C PHE A 31 2.96 13.86 -2.96
N PRO A 32 1.71 14.18 -2.55
CA PRO A 32 0.51 13.78 -3.29
C PRO A 32 0.61 14.26 -4.74
N ARG A 33 0.78 13.31 -5.67
CA ARG A 33 0.86 13.64 -7.11
C ARG A 33 -0.53 13.95 -7.64
N ALA A 34 -0.61 14.96 -8.50
CA ALA A 34 -1.85 15.35 -9.18
C ALA A 34 -2.48 14.19 -9.98
N ASP A 35 -1.66 13.23 -10.42
CA ASP A 35 -2.09 12.02 -11.12
C ASP A 35 -2.93 11.09 -10.23
N GLU A 36 -2.57 10.93 -8.95
CA GLU A 36 -3.34 10.11 -8.01
C GLU A 36 -4.64 10.80 -7.61
N ILE A 37 -4.63 12.13 -7.49
CA ILE A 37 -5.83 12.94 -7.27
C ILE A 37 -6.79 12.79 -8.47
N GLY A 38 -6.24 12.80 -9.69
CA GLY A 38 -6.97 12.55 -10.93
C GLY A 38 -7.59 11.14 -10.95
N LEU A 39 -6.86 10.13 -10.50
CA LEU A 39 -7.33 8.75 -10.35
C LEU A 39 -8.48 8.62 -9.34
N ILE A 40 -8.39 9.26 -8.17
CA ILE A 40 -9.49 9.24 -7.19
C ILE A 40 -10.72 10.00 -7.70
N ARG A 41 -10.50 11.10 -8.42
CA ARG A 41 -11.59 11.85 -9.06
C ARG A 41 -12.27 11.05 -10.17
N ALA A 42 -11.50 10.30 -10.96
CA ALA A 42 -12.01 9.44 -12.03
C ALA A 42 -12.71 8.18 -11.50
N SER A 43 -12.21 7.59 -10.41
CA SER A 43 -12.79 6.38 -9.80
C SER A 43 -14.04 6.62 -8.95
N HIS A 44 -14.49 7.88 -8.81
CA HIS A 44 -15.63 8.27 -7.97
C HIS A 44 -15.53 7.82 -6.50
N LEU A 45 -14.36 7.34 -6.05
CA LEU A 45 -14.12 6.88 -4.68
C LEU A 45 -13.83 8.06 -3.74
N VAL A 46 -14.49 9.19 -3.97
CA VAL A 46 -14.29 10.42 -3.20
C VAL A 46 -15.14 10.34 -1.93
N TRP A 47 -14.52 9.95 -0.82
CA TRP A 47 -15.23 9.96 0.47
C TRP A 47 -15.54 11.37 0.96
N ARG A 48 -14.66 12.34 0.71
CA ARG A 48 -14.88 13.75 1.10
C ARG A 48 -14.12 14.74 0.22
N THR A 49 -12.81 14.54 0.10
CA THR A 49 -11.98 15.14 -0.94
C THR A 49 -10.98 14.09 -1.47
N PRO A 50 -10.55 14.20 -2.74
CA PRO A 50 -9.60 13.25 -3.32
C PRO A 50 -8.30 13.15 -2.51
N GLU A 51 -7.82 14.28 -1.98
CA GLU A 51 -6.59 14.36 -1.19
C GLU A 51 -6.73 13.68 0.16
N PHE A 52 -7.90 13.82 0.82
CA PHE A 52 -8.14 13.18 2.11
C PHE A 52 -8.22 11.65 1.98
N THR A 53 -8.83 11.17 0.89
CA THR A 53 -8.91 9.73 0.61
C THR A 53 -7.50 9.15 0.36
N LEU A 54 -6.67 9.89 -0.38
CA LEU A 54 -5.25 9.59 -0.59
C LEU A 54 -4.45 9.51 0.72
N GLN A 55 -4.62 10.50 1.60
CA GLN A 55 -3.94 10.53 2.89
C GLN A 55 -4.36 9.37 3.79
N VAL A 56 -5.66 9.02 3.83
CA VAL A 56 -6.16 7.86 4.59
C VAL A 56 -5.59 6.55 4.02
N LEU A 57 -5.55 6.41 2.70
CA LEU A 57 -4.91 5.26 2.03
C LEU A 57 -3.42 5.16 2.35
N GLY A 58 -2.71 6.30 2.36
CA GLY A 58 -1.30 6.38 2.73
C GLY A 58 -1.04 6.02 4.18
N LEU A 59 -1.84 6.55 5.10
CA LEU A 59 -1.76 6.22 6.53
C LEU A 59 -2.05 4.73 6.78
N ALA A 60 -3.06 4.17 6.11
CA ALA A 60 -3.36 2.75 6.19
C ALA A 60 -2.19 1.88 5.68
N GLN A 61 -1.55 2.28 4.58
CA GLN A 61 -0.36 1.60 4.07
C GLN A 61 0.84 1.70 5.01
N MET A 62 1.06 2.86 5.65
CA MET A 62 2.10 3.00 6.67
C MET A 62 1.85 2.09 7.88
N VAL A 63 0.61 2.01 8.35
CA VAL A 63 0.23 1.14 9.48
C VAL A 63 0.47 -0.33 9.15
N VAL A 64 0.07 -0.78 7.96
CA VAL A 64 0.31 -2.16 7.53
C VAL A 64 1.79 -2.42 7.24
N GLY A 65 2.52 -1.46 6.67
CA GLY A 65 3.97 -1.53 6.48
C GLY A 65 4.70 -1.68 7.81
N LEU A 66 4.31 -0.90 8.83
CA LEU A 66 4.84 -1.00 10.18
C LEU A 66 4.47 -2.33 10.84
N TRP A 67 3.24 -2.81 10.63
CA TRP A 67 2.81 -4.13 11.09
C TRP A 67 3.68 -5.25 10.48
N LEU A 68 3.95 -5.19 9.17
CA LEU A 68 4.86 -6.12 8.49
C LEU A 68 6.29 -6.07 9.06
N LEU A 69 6.77 -4.89 9.43
CA LEU A 69 8.09 -4.73 10.08
C LEU A 69 8.12 -5.39 11.47
N ILE A 70 7.11 -5.13 12.30
CA ILE A 70 6.99 -5.69 13.65
C ILE A 70 6.86 -7.22 13.62
N GLY A 71 6.24 -7.77 12.58
CA GLY A 71 6.18 -9.23 12.35
C GLY A 71 5.15 -9.98 13.19
N ILE A 72 4.24 -9.27 13.84
CA ILE A 72 3.09 -9.86 14.54
C ILE A 72 2.11 -10.38 13.49
N ALA A 73 1.60 -11.60 13.64
CA ALA A 73 0.59 -12.18 12.75
C ALA A 73 0.95 -12.06 11.25
N GLU A 74 2.16 -12.48 10.90
CA GLU A 74 2.75 -12.31 9.56
C GLU A 74 1.85 -12.82 8.42
N ARG A 75 1.17 -13.94 8.61
CA ARG A 75 0.30 -14.53 7.58
C ARG A 75 -0.89 -13.62 7.25
N THR A 76 -1.48 -12.99 8.26
CA THR A 76 -2.59 -12.04 8.09
C THR A 76 -2.11 -10.70 7.55
N ALA A 77 -0.93 -10.23 7.94
CA ALA A 77 -0.36 -8.99 7.42
C ALA A 77 -0.05 -9.09 5.92
N VAL A 78 0.54 -10.22 5.49
CA VAL A 78 0.80 -10.49 4.07
C VAL A 78 -0.52 -10.65 3.31
N PHE A 79 -1.50 -11.38 3.84
CA PHE A 79 -2.81 -11.54 3.20
C PHE A 79 -3.52 -10.20 3.02
N LEU A 80 -3.55 -9.35 4.05
CA LEU A 80 -4.12 -8.01 3.98
C LEU A 80 -3.37 -7.15 2.96
N ALA A 81 -2.03 -7.23 2.94
CA ALA A 81 -1.23 -6.49 1.97
C ALA A 81 -1.54 -6.92 0.53
N THR A 82 -1.60 -8.22 0.27
CA THR A 82 -1.96 -8.74 -1.06
C THR A 82 -3.37 -8.35 -1.46
N ALA A 83 -4.36 -8.53 -0.57
CA ALA A 83 -5.75 -8.16 -0.84
C ALA A 83 -5.89 -6.66 -1.15
N TRP A 84 -5.20 -5.82 -0.37
CA TRP A 84 -5.19 -4.38 -0.59
C TRP A 84 -4.57 -4.01 -1.93
N MET A 85 -3.47 -4.67 -2.32
CA MET A 85 -2.83 -4.42 -3.60
C MET A 85 -3.73 -4.83 -4.76
N SER A 86 -4.44 -5.96 -4.65
CA SER A 86 -5.44 -6.35 -5.65
C SER A 86 -6.56 -5.32 -5.78
N VAL A 87 -7.07 -4.79 -4.66
CA VAL A 87 -8.10 -3.74 -4.67
C VAL A 87 -7.58 -2.47 -5.32
N LEU A 88 -6.34 -2.05 -5.01
CA LEU A 88 -5.72 -0.88 -5.63
C LEU A 88 -5.52 -1.06 -7.14
N ILE A 89 -5.07 -2.23 -7.59
CA ILE A 89 -4.90 -2.54 -9.01
C ILE A 89 -6.24 -2.44 -9.73
N VAL A 90 -7.30 -3.03 -9.18
CA VAL A 90 -8.65 -2.96 -9.78
C VAL A 90 -9.15 -1.52 -9.83
N LEU A 91 -8.93 -0.74 -8.77
CA LEU A 91 -9.30 0.68 -8.73
C LEU A 91 -8.57 1.49 -9.80
N VAL A 92 -7.25 1.33 -9.92
CA VAL A 92 -6.43 2.02 -10.93
C VAL A 92 -6.86 1.60 -12.34
N ALA A 93 -7.02 0.31 -12.58
CA ALA A 93 -7.47 -0.23 -13.87
C ALA A 93 -8.85 0.32 -14.29
N SER A 94 -9.76 0.49 -13.33
CA SER A 94 -11.10 1.03 -13.58
C SER A 94 -11.12 2.56 -13.75
N GLY A 95 -10.20 3.28 -13.10
CA GLY A 95 -10.17 4.74 -13.09
C GLY A 95 -9.35 5.38 -14.20
N ASN A 96 -8.24 4.76 -14.63
CA ASN A 96 -7.42 5.21 -15.77
C ASN A 96 -6.70 4.00 -16.41
N PRO A 97 -7.31 3.34 -17.41
CA PRO A 97 -6.72 2.17 -18.07
C PRO A 97 -5.45 2.48 -18.88
N SER A 98 -5.09 3.75 -19.06
CA SER A 98 -3.85 4.20 -19.72
C SER A 98 -2.59 4.14 -18.84
N MET A 99 -2.72 3.76 -17.55
CA MET A 99 -1.61 3.64 -16.61
C MET A 99 -1.20 2.18 -16.32
N LEU A 100 -1.85 1.21 -16.95
CA LEU A 100 -1.43 -0.20 -17.00
C LEU A 100 -0.46 -0.43 -18.16
#